data_AF-A0A803J9A6-F1
#
_entry.id   AF-A0A803J9A6-F1
#
_cell.length_a   1.000
_cell.length_b   1.000
_cell.length_c   1.000
_cell.angle_alpha   90.00
_cell.angle_beta   90.00
_cell.angle_gamma   90.00
#
_symmetry.space_group_name_H-M   'P 1'
#
loop_
_entity.id
_entity.type
_entity.pdbx_description
1 polymer ?
#
loop_
_entity_poly.entity_id
_entity_poly.type
_entity_poly.pdbx_seq_one_letter_code
_entity_poly.pdbx_strand_id
1 'polypeptide(L)'
;MLRENTLVTLANISGQLDLSPYPESICLPILDGLLHWAVCPSAEAQDPFVTLGPNAVLSPQRLVLEALSKLSIQDSNVDLILATPPFSRLEKLYGTLVRFLSDRKNHVCREMAVVLLANLAQGDTLAARAIALQKGSIGNLLGFLEDSLAATQFQQSQAAHLHGSSAPFEPTSTDMMRRASRALLALAKVEENHPEFTLYEARLLDISVSPLMNCSVSQVICDVLFLIGQS
;
A
#
# COMPACT_ATOMS: atom_id res chain seq x y z
N MET A 1 -20.22 12.81 -14.71
CA MET A 1 -19.48 12.71 -15.98
C MET A 1 -18.17 13.50 -15.99
N LEU A 2 -18.12 14.85 -15.90
CA LEU A 2 -16.82 15.57 -16.00
C LEU A 2 -15.80 15.17 -14.91
N ARG A 3 -16.26 15.03 -13.65
CA ARG A 3 -15.42 14.55 -12.54
C ARG A 3 -14.85 13.15 -12.80
N GLU A 4 -15.71 12.22 -13.16
CA GLU A 4 -15.36 10.84 -13.51
C GLU A 4 -14.31 10.81 -14.63
N ASN A 5 -14.57 11.50 -15.75
CA ASN A 5 -13.64 11.55 -16.87
C ASN A 5 -12.27 12.10 -16.42
N THR A 6 -12.27 13.16 -15.60
CA THR A 6 -11.02 13.75 -15.08
C THR A 6 -10.26 12.77 -14.19
N LEU A 7 -10.95 12.05 -13.29
CA LEU A 7 -10.33 11.06 -12.42
C LEU A 7 -9.77 9.87 -13.23
N VAL A 8 -10.50 9.42 -14.26
CA VAL A 8 -10.02 8.39 -15.18
C VAL A 8 -8.79 8.90 -15.94
N THR A 9 -8.80 10.13 -16.44
CA THR A 9 -7.64 10.74 -17.11
C THR A 9 -6.43 10.80 -16.17
N LEU A 10 -6.60 11.28 -14.94
CA LEU A 10 -5.53 11.35 -13.94
C LEU A 10 -4.96 9.96 -13.60
N ALA A 11 -5.82 8.96 -13.38
CA ALA A 11 -5.39 7.59 -13.13
C ALA A 11 -4.57 7.01 -14.29
N ASN A 12 -4.89 7.37 -15.54
CA ASN A 12 -4.14 6.94 -16.72
C ASN A 12 -2.78 7.65 -16.87
N ILE A 13 -2.73 8.98 -16.69
CA ILE A 13 -1.48 9.75 -16.90
C ILE A 13 -0.51 9.70 -15.72
N SER A 14 -1.00 9.41 -14.52
CA SER A 14 -0.23 9.44 -13.25
C SER A 14 1.06 8.60 -13.27
N GLY A 15 1.12 7.54 -14.06
CA GLY A 15 2.32 6.69 -14.16
C GLY A 15 3.53 7.39 -14.82
N GLN A 16 3.31 8.49 -15.55
CA GLN A 16 4.36 9.28 -16.19
C GLN A 16 4.33 10.76 -15.74
N LEU A 17 3.44 11.09 -14.80
CA LEU A 17 3.25 12.46 -14.34
C LEU A 17 4.24 12.77 -13.22
N ASP A 18 5.30 13.52 -13.54
CA ASP A 18 6.13 14.21 -12.55
C ASP A 18 5.54 15.59 -12.28
N LEU A 19 5.15 15.87 -11.03
CA LEU A 19 4.58 17.15 -10.64
C LEU A 19 5.65 18.21 -10.34
N SER A 20 6.92 17.80 -10.17
CA SER A 20 8.03 18.69 -9.81
C SER A 20 8.25 19.89 -10.74
N PRO A 21 8.04 19.80 -12.06
CA PRO A 21 8.27 20.94 -12.95
C PRO A 21 7.13 21.98 -12.93
N TYR A 22 5.99 21.64 -12.34
CA TYR A 22 4.80 22.50 -12.37
C TYR A 22 4.73 23.42 -11.16
N PRO A 23 4.27 24.68 -11.34
CA PRO A 23 4.07 25.59 -10.22
C PRO A 23 3.01 25.08 -9.25
N GLU A 24 3.06 25.60 -8.02
CA GLU A 24 2.11 25.27 -6.94
C GLU A 24 0.64 25.41 -7.38
N SER A 25 0.34 26.43 -8.19
CA SER A 25 -1.01 26.68 -8.72
C SER A 25 -1.56 25.55 -9.61
N ILE A 26 -0.71 24.61 -10.04
CA ILE A 26 -1.09 23.42 -10.80
C ILE A 26 -0.97 22.16 -9.93
N CYS A 27 0.17 21.94 -9.28
CA CYS A 27 0.40 20.69 -8.55
C CYS A 27 -0.48 20.58 -7.28
N LEU A 28 -0.64 21.68 -6.53
CA LEU A 28 -1.39 21.65 -5.28
C LEU A 28 -2.88 21.33 -5.48
N PRO A 29 -3.62 21.93 -6.44
CA PRO A 29 -5.01 21.53 -6.68
C PRO A 29 -5.19 20.06 -7.09
N ILE A 30 -4.23 19.50 -7.84
CA ILE A 30 -4.26 18.08 -8.21
C ILE A 30 -4.09 17.21 -6.96
N LEU A 31 -3.06 17.47 -6.17
CA LEU A 31 -2.77 16.68 -4.97
C LEU A 31 -3.84 16.85 -3.88
N ASP A 32 -4.29 18.08 -3.62
CA ASP A 32 -5.37 18.35 -2.67
C ASP A 32 -6.66 17.62 -3.09
N GLY A 33 -7.01 17.65 -4.37
CA GLY A 33 -8.16 16.94 -4.91
C GLY A 33 -8.04 15.42 -4.78
N LEU A 34 -6.90 14.84 -5.16
CA LEU A 34 -6.65 13.40 -5.04
C LEU A 34 -6.72 12.94 -3.58
N LEU A 35 -6.05 13.66 -2.68
CA LEU A 35 -6.06 13.36 -1.24
C LEU A 35 -7.45 13.54 -0.64
N HIS A 36 -8.20 14.56 -1.05
CA HIS A 36 -9.58 14.76 -0.62
C HIS A 36 -10.45 13.55 -0.98
N TRP A 37 -10.46 13.14 -2.25
CA TRP A 37 -11.25 12.00 -2.72
C TRP A 37 -10.79 10.67 -2.12
N ALA A 38 -9.51 10.54 -1.76
CA ALA A 38 -9.00 9.33 -1.12
C ALA A 38 -9.59 9.12 0.28
N VAL A 39 -9.82 10.20 1.04
CA VAL A 39 -10.35 10.13 2.42
C VAL A 39 -11.79 10.61 2.55
N CYS A 40 -12.47 10.91 1.44
CA CYS A 40 -13.80 11.48 1.45
C CYS A 40 -14.82 10.46 2.01
N PRO A 41 -15.58 10.79 3.08
CA PRO A 41 -16.55 9.89 3.68
C PRO A 41 -17.88 9.85 2.90
N SER A 42 -18.03 10.68 1.87
CA SER A 42 -19.27 10.75 1.09
C SER A 42 -19.53 9.45 0.33
N ALA A 43 -20.79 9.06 0.23
CA ALA A 43 -21.24 7.95 -0.62
C ALA A 43 -20.74 8.13 -2.07
N GLU A 44 -20.76 9.37 -2.58
CA GLU A 44 -20.24 9.72 -3.91
C GLU A 44 -18.78 9.31 -4.14
N ALA A 45 -17.95 9.22 -3.10
CA ALA A 45 -16.56 8.82 -3.21
C ALA A 45 -16.37 7.29 -3.14
N GLN A 46 -17.23 6.63 -2.35
CA GLN A 46 -17.13 5.20 -2.04
C GLN A 46 -17.86 4.34 -3.07
N ASP A 47 -18.98 4.82 -3.58
CA ASP A 47 -19.85 4.10 -4.50
C ASP A 47 -19.35 4.17 -5.95
N PRO A 48 -19.69 3.16 -6.76
CA PRO A 48 -19.40 3.20 -8.19
C PRO A 48 -20.05 4.41 -8.88
N PHE A 49 -19.43 4.90 -9.95
CA PHE A 49 -20.03 5.99 -10.73
C PHE A 49 -21.42 5.60 -11.28
N VAL A 50 -22.39 6.52 -11.16
CA VAL A 50 -23.79 6.34 -11.61
C VAL A 50 -23.91 6.08 -13.11
N THR A 51 -22.93 6.53 -13.89
CA THR A 51 -22.81 6.29 -15.35
C THR A 51 -22.47 4.85 -15.69
N LEU A 52 -21.93 4.08 -14.74
CA LEU A 52 -21.56 2.69 -14.95
C LEU A 52 -22.76 1.77 -14.71
N GLY A 53 -22.82 0.67 -15.45
CA GLY A 53 -23.90 -0.31 -15.35
C GLY A 53 -23.93 -1.07 -14.02
N PRO A 54 -24.96 -1.91 -13.81
CA PRO A 54 -25.03 -2.77 -12.63
C PRO A 54 -23.79 -3.70 -12.57
N ASN A 55 -23.27 -3.93 -11.35
CA ASN A 55 -22.02 -4.65 -11.05
C ASN A 55 -20.71 -3.87 -11.26
N ALA A 56 -20.76 -2.60 -11.64
CA ALA A 56 -19.57 -1.77 -11.64
C ALA A 56 -19.00 -1.63 -10.23
N VAL A 57 -17.67 -1.61 -10.14
CA VAL A 57 -16.95 -1.49 -8.85
C VAL A 57 -16.03 -0.28 -8.80
N LEU A 58 -15.96 0.51 -9.89
CA LEU A 58 -15.06 1.64 -10.02
C LEU A 58 -15.67 2.88 -9.36
N SER A 59 -15.12 3.26 -8.21
CA SER A 59 -15.48 4.47 -7.47
C SER A 59 -14.39 5.55 -7.58
N PRO A 60 -14.70 6.82 -7.27
CA PRO A 60 -13.67 7.86 -7.16
C PRO A 60 -12.52 7.47 -6.24
N GLN A 61 -12.80 6.85 -5.09
CA GLN A 61 -11.75 6.44 -4.14
C GLN A 61 -10.78 5.43 -4.77
N ARG A 62 -11.26 4.51 -5.61
CA ARG A 62 -10.39 3.55 -6.30
C ARG A 62 -9.53 4.20 -7.39
N LEU A 63 -10.10 5.14 -8.16
CA LEU A 63 -9.33 5.87 -9.17
C LEU A 63 -8.23 6.75 -8.56
N VAL A 64 -8.51 7.41 -7.44
CA VAL A 64 -7.48 8.23 -6.77
C VAL A 64 -6.46 7.38 -6.03
N LEU A 65 -6.84 6.19 -5.52
CA LEU A 65 -5.88 5.22 -5.00
C LEU A 65 -4.90 4.76 -6.10
N GLU A 66 -5.42 4.44 -7.28
CA GLU A 66 -4.60 4.11 -8.46
C GLU A 66 -3.69 5.28 -8.85
N ALA A 67 -4.23 6.50 -8.95
CA ALA A 67 -3.46 7.68 -9.30
C ALA A 67 -2.35 7.98 -8.28
N LEU A 68 -2.67 7.97 -6.98
CA LEU A 68 -1.70 8.24 -5.91
C LEU A 68 -0.62 7.16 -5.83
N SER A 69 -0.99 5.88 -5.95
CA SER A 69 -0.01 4.78 -5.97
C SER A 69 0.96 4.91 -7.14
N LYS A 70 0.49 5.27 -8.34
CA LYS A 70 1.35 5.54 -9.50
C LYS A 70 2.21 6.79 -9.34
N LEU A 71 1.63 7.90 -8.85
CA LEU A 71 2.39 9.13 -8.58
C LEU A 71 3.52 8.88 -7.58
N SER A 72 3.24 8.12 -6.53
CA SER A 72 4.20 7.82 -5.46
C SER A 72 5.40 6.98 -5.90
N ILE A 73 5.44 6.48 -7.14
CA ILE A 73 6.62 5.78 -7.68
C ILE A 73 7.80 6.74 -7.83
N GLN A 74 7.54 8.05 -7.97
CA GLN A 74 8.56 9.08 -8.09
C GLN A 74 8.74 9.80 -6.75
N ASP A 75 9.99 9.90 -6.27
CA ASP A 75 10.31 10.53 -4.98
C ASP A 75 9.88 12.01 -4.94
N SER A 76 10.03 12.73 -6.05
CA SER A 76 9.58 14.13 -6.19
C SER A 76 8.08 14.30 -5.91
N ASN A 77 7.26 13.36 -6.38
CA ASN A 77 5.82 13.37 -6.12
C ASN A 77 5.51 12.96 -4.67
N VAL A 78 6.29 12.04 -4.08
CA VAL A 78 6.14 11.67 -2.67
C VAL A 78 6.36 12.88 -1.78
N ASP A 79 7.42 13.66 -2.03
CA ASP A 79 7.70 14.89 -1.29
C ASP A 79 6.52 15.88 -1.38
N LEU A 80 5.97 16.08 -2.59
CA LEU A 80 4.83 16.97 -2.80
C LEU A 80 3.54 16.45 -2.13
N ILE A 81 3.28 15.14 -2.17
CA ILE A 81 2.13 14.52 -1.49
C ILE A 81 2.23 14.76 0.02
N LEU A 82 3.41 14.51 0.61
CA LEU A 82 3.65 14.66 2.04
C LEU A 82 3.66 16.13 2.49
N ALA A 83 4.04 17.04 1.61
CA ALA A 83 3.98 18.49 1.83
C ALA A 83 2.54 19.06 1.71
N THR A 84 1.56 18.29 1.23
CA THR A 84 0.20 18.80 0.99
C THR A 84 -0.58 18.94 2.31
N PRO A 85 -0.97 20.16 2.73
CA PRO A 85 -1.73 20.36 3.95
C PRO A 85 -3.22 19.94 3.82
N PRO A 86 -3.92 19.65 4.92
CA PRO A 86 -3.43 19.51 6.29
C PRO A 86 -2.91 18.09 6.58
N PHE A 87 -1.91 17.95 7.46
CA PHE A 87 -1.33 16.66 7.83
C PHE A 87 -2.36 15.65 8.37
N SER A 88 -3.41 16.11 9.07
CA SER A 88 -4.49 15.25 9.55
C SER A 88 -5.25 14.51 8.43
N ARG A 89 -5.16 15.00 7.18
CA ARG A 89 -5.68 14.30 6.02
C ARG A 89 -4.80 13.11 5.64
N LEU A 90 -3.48 13.25 5.77
CA LEU A 90 -2.54 12.15 5.54
C LEU A 90 -2.72 11.05 6.58
N GLU A 91 -2.95 11.39 7.85
CA GLU A 91 -3.28 10.39 8.89
C GLU A 91 -4.54 9.57 8.52
N LYS A 92 -5.59 10.25 8.05
CA LYS A 92 -6.81 9.58 7.54
C LYS A 92 -6.54 8.74 6.29
N LEU A 93 -5.64 9.19 5.42
CA LEU A 93 -5.21 8.42 4.25
C LEU A 93 -4.52 7.13 4.72
N TYR A 94 -3.58 7.19 5.66
CA TYR A 94 -2.89 6.01 6.18
C TYR A 94 -3.89 5.00 6.76
N GLY A 95 -4.85 5.45 7.58
CA GLY A 95 -5.91 4.58 8.09
C GLY A 95 -6.76 3.94 6.97
N THR A 96 -7.04 4.69 5.90
CA THR A 96 -7.74 4.18 4.71
C THR A 96 -6.91 3.14 3.95
N LEU A 97 -5.61 3.35 3.80
CA LEU A 97 -4.70 2.40 3.16
C LEU A 97 -4.55 1.11 3.97
N VAL A 98 -4.45 1.21 5.30
CA VAL A 98 -4.44 0.03 6.18
C VAL A 98 -5.74 -0.76 6.07
N ARG A 99 -6.89 -0.08 5.91
CA ARG A 99 -8.17 -0.74 5.62
C ARG A 99 -8.15 -1.47 4.28
N PHE A 100 -7.66 -0.84 3.20
CA PHE A 100 -7.50 -1.52 1.91
C PHE A 100 -6.54 -2.71 1.99
N LEU A 101 -5.45 -2.58 2.75
CA LEU A 101 -4.50 -3.67 2.98
C LEU A 101 -5.13 -4.88 3.68
N SER A 102 -6.11 -4.63 4.56
CA SER A 102 -6.88 -5.68 5.25
C SER A 102 -7.98 -6.32 4.40
N ASP A 103 -8.42 -5.67 3.31
CA ASP A 103 -9.48 -6.17 2.44
C ASP A 103 -8.93 -7.21 1.45
N ARG A 104 -8.95 -8.47 1.88
CA ARG A 104 -8.52 -9.62 1.08
C ARG A 104 -9.43 -9.88 -0.14
N LYS A 105 -10.62 -9.29 -0.23
CA LYS A 105 -11.54 -9.51 -1.35
C LYS A 105 -11.16 -8.70 -2.58
N ASN A 106 -10.40 -7.62 -2.41
CA ASN A 106 -10.02 -6.71 -3.49
C ASN A 106 -8.49 -6.66 -3.63
N HIS A 107 -7.94 -7.69 -4.27
CA HIS A 107 -6.51 -7.88 -4.43
C HIS A 107 -5.82 -6.67 -5.05
N VAL A 108 -6.42 -6.08 -6.09
CA VAL A 108 -5.85 -4.91 -6.80
C VAL A 108 -5.74 -3.69 -5.88
N CYS A 109 -6.80 -3.35 -5.14
CA CYS A 109 -6.74 -2.21 -4.22
C CYS A 109 -5.78 -2.48 -3.05
N ARG A 110 -5.68 -3.74 -2.62
CA ARG A 110 -4.74 -4.18 -1.60
C ARG A 110 -3.29 -3.95 -2.04
N GLU A 111 -2.94 -4.34 -3.27
CA GLU A 111 -1.61 -4.10 -3.85
C GLU A 111 -1.32 -2.60 -4.01
N MET A 112 -2.26 -1.82 -4.55
CA MET A 112 -2.08 -0.36 -4.66
C MET A 112 -1.85 0.30 -3.29
N ALA A 113 -2.51 -0.19 -2.24
CA ALA A 113 -2.29 0.29 -0.88
C ALA A 113 -0.88 -0.06 -0.36
N VAL A 114 -0.36 -1.27 -0.65
CA VAL A 114 1.03 -1.62 -0.33
C VAL A 114 2.01 -0.70 -1.05
N VAL A 115 1.82 -0.44 -2.34
CA VAL A 115 2.67 0.48 -3.12
C VAL A 115 2.72 1.85 -2.44
N LEU A 116 1.56 2.42 -2.15
CA LEU A 116 1.48 3.76 -1.59
C LEU A 116 2.02 3.82 -0.16
N LEU A 117 1.71 2.84 0.70
CA LEU A 117 2.29 2.77 2.05
C LEU A 117 3.82 2.65 2.02
N ALA A 118 4.37 1.81 1.13
CA ALA A 118 5.80 1.62 1.01
C ALA A 118 6.50 2.91 0.58
N ASN A 119 5.98 3.59 -0.44
CA ASN A 119 6.60 4.80 -0.97
C ASN A 119 6.50 5.97 0.02
N LEU A 120 5.33 6.17 0.65
CA LEU A 120 5.16 7.24 1.65
C LEU A 120 6.01 7.01 2.90
N ALA A 121 6.09 5.77 3.41
CA ALA A 121 6.95 5.45 4.57
C ALA A 121 8.44 5.64 4.26
N GLN A 122 8.88 5.34 3.03
CA GLN A 122 10.27 5.53 2.61
C GLN A 122 10.62 7.00 2.37
N GLY A 123 9.64 7.82 1.99
CA GLY A 123 9.86 9.24 1.66
C GLY A 123 10.14 10.12 2.88
N ASP A 124 9.55 9.82 4.04
CA ASP A 124 9.68 10.68 5.21
C ASP A 124 9.51 9.92 6.54
N THR A 125 10.29 10.32 7.56
CA THR A 125 10.26 9.68 8.87
C THR A 125 9.00 9.98 9.66
N LEU A 126 8.41 11.18 9.50
CA LEU A 126 7.12 11.51 10.12
C LEU A 126 5.99 10.70 9.47
N ALA A 127 6.02 10.50 8.15
CA ALA A 127 5.11 9.57 7.47
C ALA A 127 5.27 8.13 7.97
N ALA A 128 6.49 7.62 8.06
CA ALA A 128 6.77 6.28 8.61
C ALA A 128 6.25 6.15 10.05
N ARG A 129 6.49 7.15 10.90
CA ARG A 129 5.95 7.18 12.27
C ARG A 129 4.43 7.13 12.29
N ALA A 130 3.77 8.00 11.52
CA ALA A 130 2.31 8.09 11.49
C ALA A 130 1.64 6.83 10.92
N ILE A 131 2.29 6.15 9.96
CA ILE A 131 1.83 4.87 9.40
C ILE A 131 1.94 3.75 10.44
N ALA A 132 3.08 3.64 11.14
CA ALA A 132 3.26 2.61 12.17
C ALA A 132 2.22 2.73 13.29
N LEU A 133 1.89 3.96 13.69
CA LEU A 133 0.86 4.25 14.71
C LEU A 133 -0.58 3.95 14.24
N GLN A 134 -0.82 3.70 12.96
CA GLN A 134 -2.13 3.24 12.51
C GLN A 134 -2.40 1.82 13.01
N LYS A 135 -3.54 1.62 13.68
CA LYS A 135 -3.93 0.32 14.24
C LYS A 135 -3.90 -0.77 13.17
N GLY A 136 -3.02 -1.76 13.37
CA GLY A 136 -2.90 -2.93 12.51
C GLY A 136 -2.07 -2.73 11.24
N SER A 137 -1.36 -1.62 11.08
CA SER A 137 -0.49 -1.35 9.92
C SER A 137 0.56 -2.46 9.70
N ILE A 138 1.41 -2.70 10.71
CA ILE A 138 2.47 -3.73 10.69
C ILE A 138 1.83 -5.12 10.54
N GLY A 139 0.80 -5.42 11.33
CA GLY A 139 0.12 -6.71 11.28
C GLY A 139 -0.49 -7.05 9.91
N ASN A 140 -1.05 -6.05 9.22
CA ASN A 140 -1.63 -6.20 7.88
C ASN A 140 -0.55 -6.29 6.78
N LEU A 141 0.58 -5.59 6.92
CA LEU A 141 1.75 -5.76 6.02
C LEU A 141 2.34 -7.16 6.14
N LEU A 142 2.46 -7.69 7.36
CA LEU A 142 2.87 -9.08 7.58
C LEU A 142 1.84 -10.06 7.03
N GLY A 143 0.55 -9.80 7.26
CA GLY A 143 -0.53 -10.60 6.69
C GLY A 143 -0.49 -10.65 5.15
N PHE A 144 -0.09 -9.56 4.50
CA PHE A 144 0.13 -9.55 3.05
C PHE A 144 1.27 -10.50 2.62
N LEU A 145 2.40 -10.49 3.34
CA LEU A 145 3.52 -11.40 3.08
C LEU A 145 3.16 -12.86 3.35
N GLU A 146 2.44 -13.12 4.44
CA GLU A 146 2.00 -14.47 4.83
C GLU A 146 0.99 -15.05 3.84
N ASP A 147 0.00 -14.26 3.41
CA ASP A 147 -0.98 -14.69 2.41
C ASP A 147 -0.27 -15.07 1.08
N SER A 148 0.80 -14.35 0.74
CA SER A 148 1.61 -14.60 -0.46
C SER A 148 2.45 -15.88 -0.34
N LEU A 149 3.03 -16.15 0.83
CA LEU A 149 3.70 -17.41 1.13
C LEU A 149 2.73 -18.59 1.08
N ALA A 150 1.54 -18.43 1.65
CA ALA A 150 0.50 -19.46 1.64
C ALA A 150 0.06 -19.79 0.20
N ALA A 151 -0.11 -18.78 -0.66
CA ALA A 151 -0.40 -18.98 -2.07
C ALA A 151 0.73 -19.74 -2.79
N THR A 152 1.99 -19.40 -2.52
CA THR A 152 3.15 -20.09 -3.10
C THR A 152 3.23 -21.55 -2.65
N GLN A 153 3.01 -21.82 -1.37
CA GLN A 153 2.98 -23.18 -0.82
C GLN A 153 1.88 -24.02 -1.46
N PHE A 154 0.69 -23.43 -1.62
CA PHE A 154 -0.46 -24.10 -2.23
C PHE A 154 -0.24 -24.41 -3.72
N GLN A 155 0.45 -23.53 -4.46
CA GLN A 155 0.82 -23.80 -5.85
C GLN A 155 1.83 -24.94 -5.96
N GLN A 156 2.83 -25.00 -5.09
CA GLN A 156 3.81 -26.11 -5.08
C GLN A 156 3.16 -27.45 -4.73
N SER A 157 2.21 -27.48 -3.79
CA SER A 157 1.52 -28.72 -3.42
C SER A 157 0.54 -29.19 -4.51
N GLN A 158 -0.12 -28.28 -5.23
CA GLN A 158 -0.95 -28.65 -6.38
C GLN A 158 -0.13 -29.08 -7.60
N ALA A 159 1.05 -28.51 -7.85
CA ALA A 159 1.94 -29.02 -8.89
C ALA A 159 2.32 -30.50 -8.65
N ALA A 160 2.32 -30.95 -7.39
CA ALA A 160 2.53 -32.34 -7.02
C ALA A 160 1.26 -33.22 -7.11
N HIS A 161 0.05 -32.63 -7.18
CA HIS A 161 -1.23 -33.36 -7.22
C HIS A 161 -2.17 -32.79 -8.31
N LEU A 162 -2.42 -33.58 -9.36
CA LEU A 162 -3.17 -33.27 -10.60
C LEU A 162 -4.65 -32.80 -10.47
N HIS A 163 -5.14 -32.34 -9.32
CA HIS A 163 -6.57 -31.99 -9.11
C HIS A 163 -6.80 -30.60 -8.47
N GLY A 164 -6.89 -29.58 -9.33
CA GLY A 164 -8.04 -28.69 -9.51
C GLY A 164 -8.81 -28.09 -8.32
N SER A 165 -8.14 -27.50 -7.32
CA SER A 165 -8.81 -26.57 -6.40
C SER A 165 -8.26 -25.14 -6.55
N SER A 166 -9.15 -24.14 -6.59
CA SER A 166 -8.74 -22.74 -6.67
C SER A 166 -8.07 -22.32 -5.36
N ALA A 167 -6.92 -21.66 -5.44
CA ALA A 167 -6.21 -21.17 -4.27
C ALA A 167 -7.10 -20.23 -3.44
N PRO A 168 -7.08 -20.32 -2.10
CA PRO A 168 -7.83 -19.40 -1.25
C PRO A 168 -7.34 -17.95 -1.35
N PHE A 169 -6.13 -17.74 -1.89
CA PHE A 169 -5.52 -16.43 -2.10
C PHE A 169 -4.96 -16.34 -3.51
N GLU A 170 -5.10 -15.16 -4.11
CA GLU A 170 -4.49 -14.86 -5.40
C GLU A 170 -2.97 -14.70 -5.20
N PRO A 171 -2.12 -15.33 -6.05
CA PRO A 171 -0.68 -15.18 -5.94
C PRO A 171 -0.28 -13.73 -6.27
N THR A 172 0.37 -13.04 -5.33
CA THR A 172 1.00 -11.74 -5.62
C THR A 172 2.40 -11.93 -6.21
N SER A 173 2.95 -10.86 -6.79
CA SER A 173 4.30 -10.87 -7.33
C SER A 173 5.37 -10.73 -6.24
N THR A 174 6.57 -11.24 -6.52
CA THR A 174 7.74 -11.03 -5.64
C THR A 174 8.07 -9.54 -5.47
N ASP A 175 7.81 -8.68 -6.47
CA ASP A 175 8.02 -7.24 -6.35
C ASP A 175 7.09 -6.63 -5.30
N MET A 176 5.82 -7.05 -5.27
CA MET A 176 4.86 -6.60 -4.27
C MET A 176 5.24 -7.05 -2.85
N MET A 177 5.73 -8.28 -2.69
CA MET A 177 6.27 -8.74 -1.41
C MET A 177 7.51 -7.92 -0.99
N ARG A 178 8.38 -7.57 -1.95
CA ARG A 178 9.53 -6.68 -1.68
C ARG A 178 9.08 -5.29 -1.26
N ARG A 179 8.01 -4.74 -1.84
CA ARG A 179 7.44 -3.45 -1.45
C ARG A 179 6.87 -3.50 -0.03
N ALA A 180 6.12 -4.55 0.32
CA ALA A 180 5.59 -4.72 1.67
C ALA A 180 6.71 -4.85 2.72
N SER A 181 7.76 -5.63 2.43
CA SER A 181 8.93 -5.73 3.31
C SER A 181 9.72 -4.42 3.42
N ARG A 182 9.86 -3.65 2.33
CA ARG A 182 10.48 -2.31 2.40
C ARG A 182 9.64 -1.31 3.16
N ALA A 183 8.31 -1.42 3.13
CA ALA A 183 7.45 -0.64 4.01
C ALA A 183 7.77 -0.96 5.47
N LEU A 184 7.79 -2.25 5.85
CA LEU A 184 8.19 -2.67 7.20
C LEU A 184 9.58 -2.16 7.60
N LEU A 185 10.56 -2.20 6.68
CA LEU A 185 11.89 -1.66 6.92
C LEU A 185 11.88 -0.15 7.16
N ALA A 186 11.11 0.61 6.38
CA ALA A 186 10.98 2.05 6.58
C ALA A 186 10.34 2.39 7.94
N LEU A 187 9.34 1.60 8.36
CA LEU A 187 8.75 1.73 9.69
C LEU A 187 9.75 1.40 10.81
N ALA A 188 10.54 0.33 10.67
CA ALA A 188 11.51 -0.10 11.68
C ALA A 188 12.77 0.78 11.77
N LYS A 189 13.06 1.58 10.74
CA LYS A 189 14.14 2.59 10.78
C LYS A 189 13.86 3.75 11.74
N VAL A 190 12.61 3.92 12.15
CA VAL A 190 12.22 4.92 13.16
C VAL A 190 12.21 4.22 14.52
N GLU A 191 13.15 4.58 15.40
CA GLU A 191 13.35 3.93 16.70
C GLU A 191 12.08 3.97 17.57
N GLU A 192 11.32 5.07 17.50
CA GLU A 192 10.07 5.20 18.25
C GLU A 192 8.97 4.21 17.82
N ASN A 193 9.12 3.57 16.65
CA ASN A 193 8.21 2.53 16.17
C ASN A 193 8.53 1.14 16.70
N HIS A 194 9.71 0.89 17.29
CA HIS A 194 10.11 -0.44 17.75
C HIS A 194 9.09 -1.10 18.70
N PRO A 195 8.46 -0.40 19.66
CA PRO A 195 7.40 -0.99 20.50
C PRO A 195 6.19 -1.51 19.72
N GLU A 196 5.91 -0.95 18.54
CA GLU A 196 4.81 -1.40 17.68
C GLU A 196 5.12 -2.75 16.99
N PHE A 197 6.39 -3.16 16.94
CA PHE A 197 6.83 -4.43 16.38
C PHE A 197 6.85 -5.60 17.37
N THR A 198 6.83 -5.35 18.68
CA THR A 198 7.05 -6.39 19.72
C THR A 198 6.08 -7.58 19.60
N LEU A 199 4.82 -7.34 19.26
CA LEU A 199 3.82 -8.41 19.10
C LEU A 199 3.97 -9.20 17.79
N TYR A 200 4.88 -8.80 16.92
CA TYR A 200 5.03 -9.31 15.57
C TYR A 200 6.40 -9.93 15.29
N GLU A 201 7.34 -9.88 16.23
CA GLU A 201 8.71 -10.41 16.09
C GLU A 201 8.72 -11.88 15.70
N ALA A 202 7.90 -12.71 16.35
CA ALA A 202 7.79 -14.13 16.03
C ALA A 202 7.34 -14.36 14.57
N ARG A 203 6.40 -13.55 14.08
CA ARG A 203 5.91 -13.63 12.69
C ARG A 203 6.97 -13.18 11.68
N LEU A 204 7.72 -12.12 12.00
CA LEU A 204 8.87 -11.69 11.20
C LEU A 204 9.94 -12.81 11.11
N LEU A 205 10.23 -13.46 12.23
CA LEU A 205 11.14 -14.58 12.30
C LEU A 205 10.65 -15.74 11.42
N ASP A 206 9.40 -16.16 11.57
CA ASP A 206 8.79 -17.23 10.76
C ASP A 206 8.87 -16.94 9.24
N ILE A 207 8.62 -15.69 8.84
CA ILE A 207 8.76 -15.25 7.46
C ILE A 207 10.22 -15.33 6.99
N SER A 208 11.17 -14.89 7.82
CA SER A 208 12.59 -14.82 7.46
C SER A 208 13.21 -16.20 7.24
N VAL A 209 12.82 -17.19 8.05
CA VAL A 209 13.35 -18.56 8.03
C VAL A 209 12.61 -19.47 7.04
N SER A 210 11.51 -19.00 6.45
CA SER A 210 10.71 -19.79 5.51
C SER A 210 11.51 -20.15 4.26
N PRO A 211 11.68 -21.45 3.93
CA PRO A 211 12.42 -21.86 2.73
C PRO A 211 11.70 -21.50 1.43
N LEU A 212 10.41 -21.15 1.52
CA LEU A 212 9.58 -20.73 0.39
C LEU A 212 9.73 -19.22 0.11
N MET A 213 10.33 -18.47 1.02
CA MET A 213 10.49 -17.03 0.86
C MET A 213 11.60 -16.71 -0.14
N ASN A 214 11.33 -15.72 -1.01
CA ASN A 214 12.35 -15.22 -1.92
C ASN A 214 13.50 -14.55 -1.14
N CYS A 215 14.75 -14.85 -1.51
CA CYS A 215 15.95 -14.32 -0.84
C CYS A 215 15.94 -12.79 -0.72
N SER A 216 15.46 -12.07 -1.75
CA SER A 216 15.42 -10.59 -1.72
C SER A 216 14.39 -10.02 -0.75
N VAL A 217 13.34 -10.79 -0.42
CA VAL A 217 12.34 -10.40 0.59
C VAL A 217 12.85 -10.80 1.98
N SER A 218 13.37 -12.03 2.13
CA SER A 218 13.95 -12.52 3.38
C SER A 218 15.07 -11.60 3.88
N GLN A 219 15.96 -11.14 2.99
CA GLN A 219 17.01 -10.18 3.35
C GLN A 219 16.46 -8.90 3.99
N VAL A 220 15.42 -8.31 3.40
CA VAL A 220 14.80 -7.09 3.94
C VAL A 220 14.15 -7.37 5.30
N ILE A 221 13.51 -8.53 5.46
CA ILE A 221 12.92 -8.94 6.74
C ILE A 221 13.99 -9.17 7.81
N CYS A 222 15.14 -9.73 7.46
CA CYS A 222 16.29 -9.84 8.35
C CYS A 222 16.82 -8.46 8.77
N ASP A 223 16.85 -7.48 7.86
CA ASP A 223 17.21 -6.10 8.20
C ASP A 223 16.20 -5.49 9.19
N VAL A 224 14.89 -5.76 9.03
CA VAL A 224 13.85 -5.35 10.01
C VAL A 224 14.11 -5.98 11.37
N LEU A 225 14.33 -7.31 11.42
CA LEU A 225 14.63 -8.05 12.65
C LEU A 225 15.89 -7.52 13.35
N PHE A 226 16.91 -7.15 12.58
CA PHE A 226 18.12 -6.55 13.11
C PHE A 226 17.85 -5.20 13.78
N LEU A 227 17.09 -4.31 13.14
CA LEU A 227 16.77 -3.00 13.69
C LEU A 227 15.98 -3.09 15.00
N ILE A 228 14.96 -3.95 15.05
CA ILE A 228 14.12 -4.11 16.25
C ILE A 228 14.79 -4.95 17.34
N GLY A 229 15.78 -5.78 17.00
CA GLY A 229 16.54 -6.58 17.96
C GLY A 229 17.69 -5.82 18.65
N GLN A 230 18.05 -4.64 18.15
CA GLN A 230 19.06 -3.76 18.76
C GLN A 230 18.48 -2.82 19.84
N SER A 231 17.16 -2.70 19.90
CA SER A 231 16.40 -1.82 20.80
C SER A 231 16.22 -2.35 22.22
#